data_AF-A0A962WM07-F1
#
_entry.id   AF-A0A962WM07-F1
#
_cell.length_a   1.000
_cell.length_b   1.000
_cell.length_c   1.000
_cell.angle_alpha   90.00
_cell.angle_beta   90.00
_cell.angle_gamma   90.00
#
_symmetry.space_group_name_H-M   'P 1'
#
loop_
_entity.id
_entity.type
_entity.pdbx_description
1 polymer ?
#
loop_
_entity_poly.entity_id
_entity_poly.type
_entity_poly.pdbx_seq_one_letter_code
_entity_poly.pdbx_strand_id
1 'polypeptide(L)' 'MSADEVKSLQRRILELQSEHRDLDEVVDTLTQDLNADQLLIKRLKKRKLQLKDQISVLKSKLIPDLDA' A
#
# COMPACT_ATOMS: atom_id res chain seq x y z
N MET A 1 1.13 -13.13 20.23
CA MET A 1 1.39 -13.52 18.83
C MET A 1 2.58 -14.45 18.81
N SER A 2 2.50 -15.57 18.09
CA SER A 2 3.63 -16.49 17.90
C SER A 2 4.69 -15.88 16.97
N ALA A 3 5.93 -16.38 17.04
CA ALA A 3 7.00 -15.92 16.14
C ALA A 3 6.66 -16.12 14.66
N ASP A 4 5.88 -17.17 14.34
CA ASP A 4 5.45 -17.46 12.97
C ASP A 4 4.36 -16.49 12.49
N GLU A 5 3.43 -16.08 13.37
CA GLU A 5 2.44 -15.04 13.06
C GLU A 5 3.11 -13.69 12.77
N VAL A 6 4.11 -13.31 13.56
CA VAL A 6 4.90 -12.09 13.34
C VAL A 6 5.60 -12.12 11.99
N LYS A 7 6.27 -13.24 11.65
CA LYS A 7 6.92 -13.42 10.34
C LYS A 7 5.94 -13.40 9.18
N SER A 8 4.74 -13.96 9.36
CA SER A 8 3.68 -13.93 8.35
C SER A 8 3.22 -12.50 8.06
N LEU A 9 2.94 -11.72 9.12
CA LEU A 9 2.52 -10.33 8.98
C LEU A 9 3.61 -9.44 8.36
N GLN A 10 4.88 -9.64 8.75
CA GLN A 10 6.00 -8.93 8.14
C GLN A 10 6.12 -9.22 6.64
N ARG A 11 6.00 -10.49 6.23
CA ARG A 11 5.95 -10.86 4.81
C ARG A 11 4.80 -10.18 4.09
N ARG A 12 3.61 -10.18 4.69
CA ARG A 12 2.44 -9.52 4.09
C ARG A 12 2.63 -8.01 3.94
N ILE A 13 3.25 -7.36 4.91
CA ILE A 13 3.57 -5.92 4.82
C ILE A 13 4.53 -5.66 3.66
N LEU A 14 5.58 -6.48 3.51
CA LEU A 14 6.54 -6.32 2.42
C LEU A 14 5.88 -6.49 1.04
N GLU A 15 5.01 -7.49 0.89
CA GLU A 15 4.23 -7.69 -0.34
C GLU A 15 3.38 -6.45 -0.68
N LEU A 16 2.62 -5.95 0.29
CA LEU A 16 1.78 -4.77 0.10
C LEU A 16 2.60 -3.51 -0.18
N GLN A 17 3.78 -3.38 0.42
CA GLN A 17 4.70 -2.27 0.15
C GLN A 17 5.26 -2.32 -1.28
N SER A 18 5.57 -3.52 -1.78
CA SER A 18 5.98 -3.72 -3.18
C SER A 18 4.84 -3.32 -4.11
N GLU A 19 3.63 -3.87 -3.92
CA GLU A 19 2.46 -3.57 -4.75
C GLU A 19 2.12 -2.06 -4.73
N HIS A 20 2.23 -1.43 -3.56
CA HIS A 20 2.04 0.01 -3.42
C HIS A 20 3.07 0.81 -4.22
N ARG A 21 4.34 0.40 -4.22
CA ARG A 21 5.41 1.07 -4.99
C ARG A 21 5.18 0.90 -6.49
N ASP A 22 4.90 -0.30 -6.93
CA ASP A 22 4.64 -0.60 -8.35
C ASP A 22 3.46 0.24 -8.86
N LEU A 23 2.39 0.33 -8.05
CA LEU A 23 1.23 1.15 -8.37
C LEU A 23 1.53 2.65 -8.39
N ASP A 24 2.49 3.10 -7.57
CA ASP A 24 2.94 4.49 -7.56
C ASP A 24 3.65 4.84 -8.87
N GLU A 25 4.60 4.00 -9.30
CA GLU A 25 5.34 4.17 -10.55
C GLU A 25 4.40 4.20 -11.77
N VAL A 26 3.37 3.35 -11.76
CA VAL A 26 2.32 3.36 -12.80
C VAL A 26 1.52 4.66 -12.78
N VAL A 27 1.11 5.13 -11.61
CA VAL A 27 0.37 6.39 -11.47
C VAL A 27 1.21 7.58 -11.91
N ASP A 28 2.48 7.62 -11.55
CA ASP A 28 3.40 8.70 -11.92
C ASP A 28 3.61 8.75 -13.43
N THR A 29 3.83 7.58 -14.05
CA THR A 29 3.94 7.45 -15.51
C THR A 29 2.68 7.94 -16.22
N LEU A 30 1.50 7.51 -15.76
CA LEU A 30 0.22 7.93 -16.36
C LEU A 30 -0.08 9.42 -16.14
N THR A 31 0.35 9.99 -15.00
CA THR A 31 0.11 11.41 -14.70
C THR A 31 0.96 12.35 -15.56
N GLN A 32 2.07 11.87 -16.11
CA GLN A 32 2.90 12.63 -17.06
C GLN A 32 2.27 12.73 -18.45
N ASP A 33 1.35 11.84 -18.80
CA ASP A 33 0.62 11.88 -20.08
C ASP A 33 -0.67 12.70 -19.96
N LEU A 34 -0.73 13.81 -20.70
CA LEU A 34 -1.90 14.72 -20.74
C LEU A 34 -3.16 14.05 -21.31
N ASN A 35 -3.01 12.98 -22.09
CA ASN A 35 -4.13 12.25 -22.70
C ASN A 35 -4.55 11.02 -21.87
N ALA A 36 -3.89 10.75 -20.74
CA ALA A 36 -4.22 9.61 -19.91
C ALA A 36 -5.63 9.72 -19.31
N ASP A 37 -6.29 8.57 -19.20
CA ASP A 37 -7.62 8.46 -18.61
C ASP A 37 -7.60 8.87 -17.13
N GLN A 38 -8.16 10.04 -16.84
CA GLN A 38 -8.26 10.61 -15.50
C GLN A 38 -9.08 9.74 -14.54
N LEU A 39 -10.08 9.00 -15.03
CA LEU A 39 -10.87 8.08 -14.22
C LEU A 39 -10.02 6.86 -13.81
N LEU A 40 -9.22 6.33 -14.73
CA LEU A 40 -8.25 5.27 -14.44
C LEU A 40 -7.25 5.74 -13.37
N ILE A 41 -6.62 6.90 -13.57
CA ILE A 41 -5.66 7.48 -12.61
C ILE A 41 -6.32 7.62 -11.22
N LYS A 42 -7.55 8.12 -11.16
CA LYS A 42 -8.29 8.28 -9.90
C LYS A 42 -8.56 6.92 -9.20
N ARG A 43 -8.88 5.87 -9.97
CA ARG A 43 -9.06 4.50 -9.45
C ARG A 43 -7.74 3.92 -8.93
N LEU A 44 -6.64 4.11 -9.65
CA LEU A 44 -5.31 3.64 -9.23
C LEU A 44 -4.86 4.36 -7.96
N LYS A 45 -5.02 5.68 -7.87
CA LYS A 45 -4.75 6.46 -6.64
C LYS A 45 -5.59 5.97 -5.45
N LYS A 46 -6.88 5.66 -5.67
CA LYS A 46 -7.74 5.07 -4.63
C LYS A 46 -7.21 3.71 -4.16
N ARG A 47 -6.80 2.84 -5.08
CA ARG A 47 -6.20 1.54 -4.72
C ARG A 47 -4.89 1.72 -3.96
N LYS A 48 -4.04 2.68 -4.36
CA LYS A 48 -2.80 3.03 -3.65
C LYS A 48 -3.09 3.43 -2.20
N LEU A 49 -4.10 4.29 -1.99
CA LEU A 49 -4.53 4.67 -0.65
C LEU A 49 -4.98 3.47 0.18
N GLN A 50 -5.78 2.56 -0.40
CA GLN A 50 -6.23 1.35 0.29
C GLN A 50 -5.06 0.44 0.70
N LEU A 51 -4.04 0.29 -0.15
CA LEU A 51 -2.83 -0.48 0.18
C LEU A 51 -2.08 0.17 1.35
N LYS A 52 -1.93 1.51 1.33
CA LYS A 52 -1.32 2.26 2.44
C LYS A 52 -2.08 2.04 3.75
N ASP A 53 -3.40 2.13 3.72
CA ASP A 53 -4.24 1.94 4.91
C ASP A 53 -4.12 0.51 5.45
N GLN A 54 -4.10 -0.51 4.58
CA GLN A 54 -3.88 -1.90 4.97
C GLN A 54 -2.50 -2.10 5.62
N ILE A 55 -1.45 -1.49 5.04
CA ILE A 55 -0.10 -1.53 5.62
C ILE A 55 -0.10 -0.91 7.02
N SER A 56 -0.74 0.25 7.20
CA SER A 56 -0.84 0.91 8.51
C SER A 56 -1.53 0.00 9.52
N VAL A 57 -2.69 -0.59 9.19
CA VAL A 57 -3.40 -1.53 10.05
C VAL A 57 -2.55 -2.73 10.44
N LEU A 58 -1.79 -3.30 9.50
CA LEU A 58 -0.90 -4.44 9.77
C LEU A 58 0.30 -4.03 10.64
N LYS A 59 0.84 -2.82 10.45
CA LYS A 59 1.92 -2.26 11.28
C LYS A 59 1.45 -2.00 12.71
N SER A 60 0.25 -1.43 12.91
CA SER A 60 -0.33 -1.22 14.25
C SER A 60 -0.62 -2.54 14.97
N LYS A 61 -0.86 -3.64 14.25
CA LYS A 61 -0.94 -4.99 14.85
C LYS A 61 0.42 -5.52 15.31
N LEU A 62 1.51 -5.08 14.69
CA LEU A 62 2.89 -5.47 15.02
C LEU A 62 3.50 -4.58 16.11
N ILE A 63 3.14 -3.30 16.13
CA ILE A 63 3.57 -2.31 17.12
C ILE A 63 2.28 -1.79 17.76
N PRO A 64 1.88 -2.30 18.94
CA PRO A 64 0.57 -2.01 19.51
C PRO A 64 0.33 -0.54 19.92
N ASP A 65 1.26 0.39 19.66
CA ASP A 65 1.26 1.68 20.35
C ASP A 65 1.94 2.82 19.57
N LEU A 66 1.35 3.26 18.45
CA LEU A 66 1.84 4.45 17.73
C LEU A 66 0.75 5.43 17.23
N ASP A 67 -0.53 5.19 17.50
CA ASP A 67 -1.62 6.11 17.14
C ASP A 67 -2.60 6.34 18.33
N ALA A 68 -2.08 6.90 19.44
CA ALA A 68 -2.87 7.47 20.54
C ALA A 68 -2.68 9.00 20.61
#